data_AF-A0A846BZT1-F1
#
_entry.id   AF-A0A846BZT1-F1
#
_cell.length_a   1.000
_cell.length_b   1.000
_cell.length_c   1.000
_cell.angle_alpha   90.00
_cell.angle_beta   90.00
_cell.angle_gamma   90.00
#
_symmetry.space_group_name_H-M   'P 1'
#
loop_
_entity.id
_entity.type
_entity.pdbx_description
1 polymer ?
#
loop_
_entity_poly.entity_id
_entity_poly.type
_entity_poly.pdbx_seq_one_letter_code
_entity_poly.pdbx_strand_id
1 'polypeptide(L)'
;MAVATQSLEELCINSIRFLAIDAVQKANSGHPGLPMGAAPMAFVLWDKFMRFNPKNPKWLNRDRFVLSAGHGCMLLYALMHLTGFDSVPMEEIKQFRQWDSKTPGHPENHITEGIEVTTGPLGQGIANAVGLAAAEAHLAATFNKPDCNLIDHYTYVIMGDGCNMEGISGEAASLAGHWGLGKLIAFYDDNHISIDGHTDISFTEDVSKRFEAYGWHVQHVADGNTGLDAIADAIEKAKAVTDKPSLIKVTTLIGYGSPNKADTHDVHGAALGPDEVAATRKNLGWEYPEFEVPADALSHFRKAVDRGAKYQEEWDKLFSDYKSKYPEEAATLERMVSGKLPEGWADALPKYTPESKKDATRNQSGATLNAIAGVLPELIGGSADLAPSNKTLMKGLGDFQKGQYQNRNMRFGVREHGMGAICNGIALHGSGLIPYGATFLVFTDYMRNSIRLSALAEAGVIWVMTHDSIAL
;
A
#
# COMPACT_ATOMS: atom_id res chain seq x y z
N MET A 1 -18.06 -13.84 40.52
CA MET A 1 -17.26 -13.15 39.48
C MET A 1 -17.68 -13.77 38.17
N ALA A 2 -18.34 -13.01 37.30
CA ALA A 2 -18.67 -13.51 35.96
C ALA A 2 -17.33 -13.81 35.26
N VAL A 3 -17.15 -15.04 34.82
CA VAL A 3 -16.03 -15.41 33.95
C VAL A 3 -16.17 -14.52 32.71
N ALA A 4 -15.14 -13.74 32.36
CA ALA A 4 -15.15 -12.98 31.12
C ALA A 4 -15.47 -13.96 29.98
N THR A 5 -16.56 -13.71 29.26
CA THR A 5 -17.09 -14.62 28.24
C THR A 5 -16.26 -14.63 26.95
N GLN A 6 -15.28 -13.71 26.83
CA GLN A 6 -14.36 -13.58 25.70
C GLN A 6 -12.94 -13.28 26.17
N SER A 7 -11.94 -13.75 25.43
CA SER A 7 -10.55 -13.31 25.56
C SER A 7 -10.38 -11.85 25.15
N LEU A 8 -9.27 -11.21 25.57
CA LEU A 8 -8.97 -9.84 25.16
C LEU A 8 -8.74 -9.73 23.65
N GLU A 9 -8.09 -10.73 23.03
CA GLU A 9 -7.92 -10.77 21.58
C GLU A 9 -9.26 -10.84 20.85
N GLU A 10 -10.18 -11.72 21.28
CA GLU A 10 -11.53 -11.80 20.69
C GLU A 10 -12.29 -10.50 20.85
N LEU A 11 -12.20 -9.84 22.00
CA LEU A 11 -12.84 -8.55 22.25
C LEU A 11 -12.30 -7.46 21.30
N CYS A 12 -10.99 -7.45 21.05
CA CYS A 12 -10.34 -6.53 20.11
C CYS A 12 -10.76 -6.80 18.66
N ILE A 13 -10.75 -8.06 18.24
CA ILE A 13 -11.16 -8.47 16.89
C ILE A 13 -12.64 -8.14 16.67
N ASN A 14 -13.51 -8.46 17.63
CA ASN A 14 -14.92 -8.15 17.52
C ASN A 14 -15.19 -6.64 17.55
N SER A 15 -14.38 -5.84 18.27
CA SER A 15 -14.46 -4.37 18.18
C SER A 15 -14.26 -3.87 16.75
N ILE A 16 -13.31 -4.43 15.99
CA ILE A 16 -13.11 -4.12 14.56
C ILE A 16 -14.36 -4.50 13.77
N ARG A 17 -14.86 -5.73 13.95
CA ARG A 17 -16.03 -6.25 13.22
C ARG A 17 -17.26 -5.38 13.44
N PHE A 18 -17.60 -5.06 14.69
CA PHE A 18 -18.82 -4.32 15.00
C PHE A 18 -18.74 -2.85 14.65
N LEU A 19 -17.57 -2.19 14.73
CA LEU A 19 -17.43 -0.85 14.16
C LEU A 19 -17.69 -0.84 12.64
N ALA A 20 -17.20 -1.85 11.92
CA ALA A 20 -17.46 -1.99 10.48
C ALA A 20 -18.94 -2.25 10.19
N ILE A 21 -19.56 -3.19 10.90
CA ILE A 21 -20.98 -3.53 10.74
C ILE A 21 -21.85 -2.29 11.01
N ASP A 22 -21.60 -1.57 12.11
CA ASP A 22 -22.43 -0.44 12.52
C ASP A 22 -22.30 0.74 11.57
N ALA A 23 -21.09 1.06 11.14
CA ALA A 23 -20.86 2.13 10.17
C ALA A 23 -21.55 1.83 8.83
N VAL A 24 -21.41 0.60 8.32
CA VAL A 24 -22.08 0.15 7.07
C VAL A 24 -23.60 0.19 7.24
N GLN A 25 -24.12 -0.29 8.38
CA GLN A 25 -25.55 -0.33 8.65
C GLN A 25 -26.14 1.08 8.75
N LYS A 26 -25.46 1.99 9.45
CA LYS A 26 -25.88 3.39 9.59
C LYS A 26 -25.82 4.15 8.26
N ALA A 27 -24.78 3.93 7.46
CA ALA A 27 -24.66 4.52 6.13
C ALA A 27 -25.66 3.91 5.12
N ASN A 28 -26.28 2.78 5.46
CA ASN A 28 -27.07 1.94 4.55
C ASN A 28 -26.31 1.64 3.24
N SER A 29 -24.98 1.50 3.35
CA SER A 29 -24.06 1.42 2.23
C SER A 29 -22.69 0.93 2.71
N GLY A 30 -22.08 0.00 1.98
CA GLY A 30 -20.72 -0.48 2.25
C GLY A 30 -20.59 -2.00 2.25
N HIS A 31 -19.43 -2.49 2.69
CA HIS A 31 -18.99 -3.87 2.53
C HIS A 31 -18.61 -4.47 3.88
N PRO A 32 -19.50 -5.21 4.56
CA PRO A 32 -19.21 -5.78 5.88
C PRO A 32 -18.42 -7.09 5.80
N GLY A 33 -18.53 -7.85 4.69
CA GLY A 33 -17.98 -9.19 4.55
C GLY A 33 -16.47 -9.31 4.82
N LEU A 34 -15.66 -8.52 4.09
CA LEU A 34 -14.20 -8.53 4.26
C LEU A 34 -13.78 -8.06 5.66
N PRO A 35 -14.25 -6.92 6.20
CA PRO A 35 -13.94 -6.52 7.58
C PRO A 35 -14.24 -7.62 8.61
N MET A 36 -15.31 -8.39 8.43
CA MET A 36 -15.67 -9.49 9.34
C MET A 36 -14.68 -10.66 9.26
N GLY A 37 -14.33 -11.09 8.04
CA GLY A 37 -13.42 -12.21 7.79
C GLY A 37 -11.97 -11.90 8.12
N ALA A 38 -11.48 -10.72 7.70
CA ALA A 38 -10.07 -10.33 7.79
C ALA A 38 -9.67 -9.58 9.08
N ALA A 39 -10.62 -9.28 9.98
CA ALA A 39 -10.31 -8.65 11.27
C ALA A 39 -9.19 -9.36 12.07
N PRO A 40 -9.13 -10.71 12.15
CA PRO A 40 -8.07 -11.41 12.87
C PRO A 40 -6.67 -11.17 12.29
N MET A 41 -6.50 -11.29 10.96
CA MET A 41 -5.19 -11.07 10.33
C MET A 41 -4.75 -9.60 10.47
N ALA A 42 -5.69 -8.67 10.35
CA ALA A 42 -5.39 -7.25 10.50
C ALA A 42 -5.06 -6.89 11.96
N PHE A 43 -5.77 -7.48 12.93
CA PHE A 43 -5.48 -7.31 14.35
C PHE A 43 -4.06 -7.80 14.69
N VAL A 44 -3.69 -9.01 14.28
CA VAL A 44 -2.35 -9.57 14.53
C VAL A 44 -1.28 -8.65 13.92
N LEU A 45 -1.46 -8.24 12.66
CA LEU A 45 -0.52 -7.35 11.96
C LEU A 45 -0.34 -6.01 12.68
N TRP A 46 -1.44 -5.30 12.95
CA TRP A 46 -1.41 -3.94 13.51
C TRP A 46 -1.03 -3.89 14.98
N ASP A 47 -1.38 -4.91 15.77
CA ASP A 47 -1.06 -4.92 17.19
C ASP A 47 0.39 -5.34 17.45
N LYS A 48 0.89 -6.36 16.72
CA LYS A 48 2.17 -7.01 17.06
C LYS A 48 3.33 -6.62 16.14
N PHE A 49 3.09 -6.38 14.85
CA PHE A 49 4.16 -6.35 13.85
C PHE A 49 4.45 -4.98 13.26
N MET A 50 3.42 -4.20 12.94
CA MET A 50 3.60 -2.92 12.29
C MET A 50 4.23 -1.89 13.22
N ARG A 51 5.22 -1.16 12.70
CA ARG A 51 5.83 0.02 13.34
C ARG A 51 5.25 1.29 12.75
N PHE A 52 4.33 1.94 13.47
CA PHE A 52 3.74 3.20 13.04
C PHE A 52 3.56 4.13 14.24
N ASN A 53 3.46 5.43 13.98
CA ASN A 53 3.07 6.41 14.99
C ASN A 53 1.74 7.05 14.58
N PRO A 54 0.62 6.74 15.24
CA PRO A 54 -0.68 7.32 14.90
C PRO A 54 -0.73 8.84 15.10
N LYS A 55 0.19 9.42 15.89
CA LYS A 55 0.33 10.87 16.10
C LYS A 55 1.30 11.55 15.13
N ASN A 56 1.99 10.75 14.31
CA ASN A 56 2.78 11.24 13.19
C ASN A 56 2.65 10.27 12.01
N PRO A 57 1.50 10.27 11.32
CA PRO A 57 1.25 9.39 10.18
C PRO A 57 2.18 9.65 8.99
N LYS A 58 2.99 10.71 9.02
CA LYS A 58 3.98 11.06 7.99
C LYS A 58 5.41 10.68 8.36
N TRP A 59 5.64 10.02 9.50
CA TRP A 59 6.96 9.53 9.88
C TRP A 59 7.57 8.69 8.74
N LEU A 60 8.73 9.12 8.25
CA LEU A 60 9.37 8.58 7.04
C LEU A 60 9.63 7.08 7.14
N ASN A 61 10.02 6.58 8.31
CA ASN A 61 10.41 5.17 8.49
C ASN A 61 9.33 4.30 9.17
N ARG A 62 8.06 4.71 9.10
CA ARG A 62 6.94 3.84 9.52
C ARG A 62 6.77 2.68 8.54
N ASP A 63 6.26 1.55 9.01
CA ASP A 63 5.75 0.51 8.12
C ASP A 63 4.55 1.05 7.33
N ARG A 64 4.49 0.73 6.03
CA ARG A 64 3.41 1.15 5.14
C ARG A 64 2.33 0.07 5.10
N PHE A 65 1.06 0.46 5.12
CA PHE A 65 -0.06 -0.49 4.95
C PHE A 65 -0.99 -0.06 3.83
N VAL A 66 -1.27 -1.00 2.92
CA VAL A 66 -2.17 -0.80 1.79
C VAL A 66 -3.32 -1.81 1.86
N LEU A 67 -4.56 -1.31 1.91
CA LEU A 67 -5.73 -2.14 1.70
C LEU A 67 -6.05 -2.19 0.21
N SER A 68 -5.44 -3.12 -0.54
CA SER A 68 -5.68 -3.25 -1.98
C SER A 68 -7.12 -3.63 -2.30
N ALA A 69 -7.75 -4.44 -1.44
CA ALA A 69 -9.18 -4.68 -1.45
C ALA A 69 -9.94 -3.50 -0.82
N GLY A 70 -9.85 -2.32 -1.46
CA GLY A 70 -10.29 -1.04 -0.88
C GLY A 70 -11.77 -0.98 -0.48
N HIS A 71 -12.62 -1.87 -1.01
CA HIS A 71 -14.03 -1.95 -0.62
C HIS A 71 -14.19 -2.28 0.88
N GLY A 72 -13.22 -2.98 1.48
CA GLY A 72 -13.14 -3.28 2.90
C GLY A 72 -12.70 -2.11 3.78
N CYS A 73 -12.80 -0.85 3.31
CA CYS A 73 -12.25 0.34 3.97
C CYS A 73 -12.63 0.51 5.43
N MET A 74 -13.81 0.03 5.87
CA MET A 74 -14.20 0.07 7.28
C MET A 74 -13.28 -0.76 8.19
N LEU A 75 -12.62 -1.81 7.68
CA LEU A 75 -11.55 -2.50 8.42
C LEU A 75 -10.42 -1.51 8.76
N LEU A 76 -9.96 -0.77 7.76
CA LEU A 76 -8.87 0.19 7.90
C LEU A 76 -9.26 1.38 8.79
N TYR A 77 -10.45 1.95 8.58
CA TYR A 77 -10.95 3.04 9.43
C TYR A 77 -11.12 2.60 10.88
N ALA A 78 -11.64 1.40 11.14
CA ALA A 78 -11.74 0.85 12.50
C ALA A 78 -10.35 0.72 13.14
N LEU A 79 -9.36 0.16 12.43
CA LEU A 79 -7.98 0.04 12.93
C LEU A 79 -7.36 1.41 13.23
N MET A 80 -7.51 2.38 12.32
CA MET A 80 -7.01 3.75 12.52
C MET A 80 -7.67 4.40 13.75
N HIS A 81 -9.00 4.27 13.87
CA HIS A 81 -9.74 4.76 15.02
C HIS A 81 -9.25 4.14 16.34
N LEU A 82 -9.14 2.82 16.39
CA LEU A 82 -8.78 2.04 17.58
C LEU A 82 -7.33 2.25 17.99
N THR A 83 -6.42 2.47 17.04
CA THR A 83 -4.99 2.68 17.30
C THR A 83 -4.58 4.13 17.55
N GLY A 84 -5.43 5.10 17.19
CA GLY A 84 -5.35 6.47 17.73
C GLY A 84 -5.01 7.55 16.74
N PHE A 85 -5.27 7.29 15.45
CA PHE A 85 -5.15 8.30 14.40
C PHE A 85 -6.17 9.41 14.63
N ASP A 86 -5.69 10.65 14.66
CA ASP A 86 -6.55 11.83 14.85
C ASP A 86 -7.44 12.13 13.63
N SER A 87 -7.10 11.55 12.47
CA SER A 87 -7.87 11.66 11.23
C SER A 87 -9.17 10.85 11.24
N VAL A 88 -9.30 9.86 12.14
CA VAL A 88 -10.46 8.96 12.21
C VAL A 88 -10.99 8.85 13.66
N PRO A 89 -11.50 9.94 14.26
CA PRO A 89 -12.23 9.84 15.52
C PRO A 89 -13.54 9.07 15.33
N MET A 90 -14.20 8.70 16.44
CA MET A 90 -15.45 7.93 16.40
C MET A 90 -16.55 8.65 15.60
N GLU A 91 -16.56 9.98 15.63
CA GLU A 91 -17.53 10.76 14.87
C GLU A 91 -17.35 10.62 13.35
N GLU A 92 -16.12 10.43 12.85
CA GLU A 92 -15.89 10.11 11.44
C GLU A 92 -16.33 8.68 11.10
N ILE A 93 -16.15 7.72 12.00
CA ILE A 93 -16.69 6.35 11.81
C ILE A 93 -18.21 6.39 11.67
N LYS A 94 -18.88 7.19 12.50
CA LYS A 94 -20.33 7.43 12.43
C LYS A 94 -20.77 8.18 11.15
N GLN A 95 -19.86 8.85 10.46
CA GLN A 95 -20.09 9.58 9.20
C GLN A 95 -19.61 8.81 7.97
N PHE A 96 -19.34 7.51 8.09
CA PHE A 96 -18.94 6.67 6.97
C PHE A 96 -19.82 6.88 5.73
N ARG A 97 -19.18 7.11 4.57
CA ARG A 97 -19.82 7.36 3.26
C ARG A 97 -20.72 8.59 3.19
N GLN A 98 -20.67 9.49 4.18
CA GLN A 98 -21.43 10.73 4.14
C GLN A 98 -20.65 11.83 3.42
N TRP A 99 -21.39 12.81 2.90
CA TRP A 99 -20.82 13.99 2.25
C TRP A 99 -19.82 14.69 3.17
N ASP A 100 -18.66 15.09 2.63
CA ASP A 100 -17.54 15.72 3.33
C ASP A 100 -16.93 14.95 4.52
N SER A 101 -17.28 13.67 4.71
CA SER A 101 -16.66 12.83 5.75
C SER A 101 -15.21 12.49 5.42
N LYS A 102 -14.40 12.23 6.46
CA LYS A 102 -13.04 11.69 6.33
C LYS A 102 -12.99 10.18 6.23
N THR A 103 -14.13 9.54 6.05
CA THR A 103 -14.30 8.08 5.92
C THR A 103 -15.09 7.76 4.64
N PRO A 104 -14.54 8.09 3.45
CA PRO A 104 -15.19 7.83 2.17
C PRO A 104 -15.42 6.34 1.91
N GLY A 105 -16.21 6.04 0.87
CA GLY A 105 -16.62 4.67 0.56
C GLY A 105 -15.50 3.72 0.11
N HIS A 106 -14.33 4.26 -0.20
CA HIS A 106 -13.05 3.59 -0.45
C HIS A 106 -11.92 4.48 0.11
N PRO A 107 -10.73 3.96 0.44
CA PRO A 107 -9.65 4.76 1.04
C PRO A 107 -9.11 5.78 0.06
N GLU A 108 -8.99 7.04 0.50
CA GLU A 108 -8.49 8.15 -0.30
C GLU A 108 -7.38 8.89 0.48
N ASN A 109 -6.13 8.84 -0.03
CA ASN A 109 -4.95 9.36 0.68
C ASN A 109 -4.95 10.89 0.85
N HIS A 110 -5.64 11.61 -0.04
CA HIS A 110 -5.75 13.06 0.01
C HIS A 110 -6.87 13.54 0.94
N ILE A 111 -7.76 12.64 1.39
CA ILE A 111 -8.89 12.94 2.30
C ILE A 111 -8.58 12.50 3.73
N THR A 112 -8.10 11.26 3.91
CA THR A 112 -7.90 10.66 5.24
C THR A 112 -6.41 10.53 5.54
N GLU A 113 -5.87 11.40 6.40
CA GLU A 113 -4.45 11.34 6.76
C GLU A 113 -4.10 9.99 7.42
N GLY A 114 -3.02 9.35 6.97
CA GLY A 114 -2.61 8.01 7.37
C GLY A 114 -2.99 6.90 6.38
N ILE A 115 -3.83 7.20 5.38
CA ILE A 115 -4.00 6.33 4.21
C ILE A 115 -2.81 6.52 3.26
N GLU A 116 -2.08 5.45 2.98
CA GLU A 116 -0.89 5.49 2.13
C GLU A 116 -1.21 5.82 0.66
N VAL A 117 -2.22 5.14 0.10
CA VAL A 117 -2.58 5.26 -1.32
C VAL A 117 -4.10 5.15 -1.48
N THR A 118 -4.64 5.86 -2.48
CA THR A 118 -6.04 5.73 -2.87
C THR A 118 -6.27 4.36 -3.52
N THR A 119 -7.20 3.58 -2.98
CA THR A 119 -7.57 2.24 -3.49
C THR A 119 -9.07 2.16 -3.77
N GLY A 120 -9.53 1.04 -4.34
CA GLY A 120 -10.92 0.86 -4.78
C GLY A 120 -10.96 0.17 -6.14
N PRO A 121 -10.34 0.75 -7.19
CA PRO A 121 -10.02 0.01 -8.40
C PRO A 121 -9.09 -1.16 -8.06
N LEU A 122 -9.58 -2.38 -8.25
CA LEU A 122 -8.89 -3.60 -7.81
C LEU A 122 -7.54 -3.77 -8.51
N GLY A 123 -6.59 -4.42 -7.83
CA GLY A 123 -5.23 -4.67 -8.30
C GLY A 123 -4.27 -3.46 -8.27
N GLN A 124 -4.77 -2.22 -8.28
CA GLN A 124 -3.93 -1.03 -8.17
C GLN A 124 -3.17 -0.99 -6.84
N GLY A 125 -3.83 -1.31 -5.72
CA GLY A 125 -3.24 -1.21 -4.38
C GLY A 125 -2.00 -2.08 -4.18
N ILE A 126 -2.03 -3.36 -4.58
CA ILE A 126 -0.83 -4.23 -4.55
C ILE A 126 0.27 -3.69 -5.47
N ALA A 127 -0.08 -3.15 -6.64
CA ALA A 127 0.91 -2.56 -7.54
C ALA A 127 1.50 -1.24 -6.99
N ASN A 128 0.72 -0.43 -6.27
CA ASN A 128 1.22 0.73 -5.53
C ASN A 128 2.15 0.28 -4.39
N ALA A 129 1.81 -0.79 -3.68
CA ALA A 129 2.65 -1.34 -2.62
C ALA A 129 4.01 -1.84 -3.13
N VAL A 130 4.08 -2.40 -4.34
CA VAL A 130 5.35 -2.69 -5.01
C VAL A 130 6.17 -1.40 -5.19
N GLY A 131 5.53 -0.28 -5.55
CA GLY A 131 6.18 1.03 -5.61
C GLY A 131 6.67 1.56 -4.26
N LEU A 132 5.86 1.44 -3.21
CA LEU A 132 6.25 1.81 -1.85
C LEU A 132 7.47 1.01 -1.36
N ALA A 133 7.48 -0.31 -1.63
CA ALA A 133 8.60 -1.18 -1.28
C ALA A 133 9.85 -0.91 -2.14
N ALA A 134 9.69 -0.58 -3.43
CA ALA A 134 10.80 -0.19 -4.28
C ALA A 134 11.43 1.14 -3.85
N ALA A 135 10.61 2.11 -3.42
CA ALA A 135 11.08 3.36 -2.84
C ALA A 135 11.88 3.13 -1.55
N GLU A 136 11.39 2.29 -0.64
CA GLU A 136 12.13 1.89 0.55
C GLU A 136 13.49 1.27 0.20
N ALA A 137 13.52 0.29 -0.70
CA ALA A 137 14.76 -0.38 -1.10
C ALA A 137 15.77 0.59 -1.73
N HIS A 138 15.28 1.52 -2.56
CA HIS A 138 16.11 2.56 -3.18
C HIS A 138 16.71 3.51 -2.14
N LEU A 139 15.88 4.03 -1.23
CA LEU A 139 16.31 4.95 -0.19
C LEU A 139 17.26 4.27 0.80
N ALA A 140 16.98 3.04 1.20
CA ALA A 140 17.85 2.24 2.06
C ALA A 140 19.22 2.06 1.41
N ALA A 141 19.28 1.67 0.14
CA ALA A 141 20.57 1.52 -0.57
C ALA A 141 21.31 2.84 -0.82
N THR A 142 20.60 3.97 -0.82
CA THR A 142 21.17 5.30 -1.06
C THR A 142 21.68 5.96 0.23
N PHE A 143 20.93 5.84 1.33
CA PHE A 143 21.16 6.58 2.57
C PHE A 143 21.65 5.73 3.74
N ASN A 144 21.44 4.41 3.75
CA ASN A 144 22.00 3.60 4.84
C ASN A 144 23.52 3.49 4.73
N LYS A 145 24.17 3.37 5.88
CA LYS A 145 25.62 3.24 6.02
C LYS A 145 25.94 1.96 6.80
N PRO A 146 27.17 1.42 6.70
CA PRO A 146 27.54 0.20 7.41
C PRO A 146 27.29 0.23 8.93
N ASP A 147 27.33 1.42 9.54
CA ASP A 147 27.10 1.65 10.98
C ASP A 147 25.75 2.34 11.29
N CYS A 148 24.90 2.59 10.29
CA CYS A 148 23.62 3.28 10.47
C CYS A 148 22.56 2.81 9.46
N ASN A 149 21.57 2.06 9.95
CA ASN A 149 20.43 1.59 9.17
C ASN A 149 19.23 2.54 9.34
N LEU A 150 19.22 3.64 8.59
CA LEU A 150 18.29 4.75 8.76
C LEU A 150 16.90 4.47 8.16
N ILE A 151 16.87 3.94 6.93
CA ILE A 151 15.66 3.55 6.21
C ILE A 151 15.54 2.04 6.28
N ASP A 152 14.58 1.57 7.07
CA ASP A 152 14.32 0.17 7.31
C ASP A 152 12.88 -0.01 7.78
N HIS A 153 11.98 -0.20 6.81
CA HIS A 153 10.57 -0.42 7.09
C HIS A 153 9.95 -1.39 6.10
N TYR A 154 8.84 -2.00 6.48
CA TYR A 154 8.08 -2.93 5.66
C TYR A 154 6.97 -2.23 4.89
N THR A 155 6.45 -2.92 3.88
CA THR A 155 5.20 -2.60 3.20
C THR A 155 4.29 -3.82 3.28
N TYR A 156 3.13 -3.65 3.91
CA TYR A 156 2.12 -4.69 4.09
C TYR A 156 0.90 -4.41 3.21
N VAL A 157 0.31 -5.47 2.65
CA VAL A 157 -0.87 -5.35 1.79
C VAL A 157 -1.93 -6.37 2.21
N ILE A 158 -3.20 -5.96 2.31
CA ILE A 158 -4.33 -6.91 2.30
C ILE A 158 -5.03 -6.82 0.95
N MET A 159 -5.15 -7.95 0.27
CA MET A 159 -5.80 -8.09 -1.03
C MET A 159 -6.76 -9.30 -1.03
N GLY A 160 -7.75 -9.30 -1.92
CA GLY A 160 -8.69 -10.41 -2.07
C GLY A 160 -8.66 -10.99 -3.49
N ASP A 161 -9.58 -11.90 -3.79
CA ASP A 161 -9.70 -12.59 -5.08
C ASP A 161 -9.74 -11.63 -6.27
N GLY A 162 -10.58 -10.60 -6.18
CA GLY A 162 -10.72 -9.62 -7.27
C GLY A 162 -9.41 -8.89 -7.59
N CYS A 163 -8.52 -8.68 -6.63
CA CYS A 163 -7.19 -8.15 -6.92
C CYS A 163 -6.31 -9.19 -7.62
N ASN A 164 -6.42 -10.47 -7.26
CA ASN A 164 -5.64 -11.54 -7.91
C ASN A 164 -6.09 -11.86 -9.34
N MET A 165 -7.35 -11.57 -9.69
CA MET A 165 -7.88 -11.68 -11.06
C MET A 165 -7.38 -10.58 -11.99
N GLU A 166 -7.08 -9.39 -11.46
CA GLU A 166 -6.67 -8.23 -12.24
C GLU A 166 -5.25 -8.38 -12.81
N GLY A 167 -5.10 -8.17 -14.12
CA GLY A 167 -3.81 -8.36 -14.83
C GLY A 167 -2.67 -7.48 -14.29
N ILE A 168 -2.99 -6.27 -13.83
CA ILE A 168 -2.03 -5.34 -13.22
C ILE A 168 -1.34 -5.93 -12.00
N SER A 169 -2.04 -6.75 -11.21
CA SER A 169 -1.45 -7.42 -10.04
C SER A 169 -0.40 -8.43 -10.47
N GLY A 170 -0.65 -9.16 -11.57
CA GLY A 170 0.32 -10.09 -12.16
C GLY A 170 1.56 -9.37 -12.71
N GLU A 171 1.37 -8.23 -13.38
CA GLU A 171 2.47 -7.37 -13.85
C GLU A 171 3.36 -6.93 -12.69
N ALA A 172 2.76 -6.37 -11.63
CA ALA A 172 3.48 -5.86 -10.48
C ALA A 172 4.11 -6.96 -9.64
N ALA A 173 3.41 -8.09 -9.41
CA ALA A 173 3.95 -9.23 -8.68
C ALA A 173 5.14 -9.86 -9.40
N SER A 174 5.07 -9.98 -10.73
CA SER A 174 6.20 -10.44 -11.55
C SER A 174 7.43 -9.54 -11.37
N LEU A 175 7.26 -8.20 -11.38
CA LEU A 175 8.36 -7.26 -11.16
C LEU A 175 8.91 -7.30 -9.72
N ALA A 176 8.04 -7.35 -8.72
CA ALA A 176 8.45 -7.39 -7.32
C ALA A 176 9.29 -8.64 -7.01
N GLY A 177 8.92 -9.79 -7.57
CA GLY A 177 9.69 -11.03 -7.48
C GLY A 177 11.03 -10.94 -8.19
N HIS A 178 11.05 -10.37 -9.41
CA HIS A 178 12.28 -10.10 -10.16
C HIS A 178 13.26 -9.18 -9.39
N TRP A 179 12.73 -8.12 -8.78
CA TRP A 179 13.53 -7.20 -7.98
C TRP A 179 13.91 -7.75 -6.61
N GLY A 180 13.28 -8.82 -6.11
CA GLY A 180 13.62 -9.41 -4.81
C GLY A 180 13.26 -8.52 -3.62
N LEU A 181 12.10 -7.86 -3.67
CA LEU A 181 11.63 -6.91 -2.64
C LEU A 181 11.21 -7.62 -1.34
N GLY A 182 12.19 -8.07 -0.54
CA GLY A 182 11.96 -8.86 0.69
C GLY A 182 11.18 -8.19 1.82
N LYS A 183 10.98 -6.87 1.76
CA LYS A 183 10.19 -6.11 2.74
C LYS A 183 8.74 -5.87 2.30
N LEU A 184 8.31 -6.46 1.18
CA LEU A 184 6.91 -6.48 0.74
C LEU A 184 6.23 -7.78 1.20
N ILE A 185 5.18 -7.67 2.00
CA ILE A 185 4.41 -8.79 2.53
C ILE A 185 2.93 -8.58 2.19
N ALA A 186 2.38 -9.43 1.34
CA ALA A 186 0.98 -9.41 0.95
C ALA A 186 0.20 -10.52 1.67
N PHE A 187 -0.94 -10.18 2.24
CA PHE A 187 -1.95 -11.10 2.74
C PHE A 187 -3.04 -11.21 1.69
N TYR A 188 -3.30 -12.44 1.25
CA TYR A 188 -4.44 -12.76 0.41
C TYR A 188 -5.56 -13.31 1.30
N ASP A 189 -6.63 -12.52 1.43
CA ASP A 189 -7.91 -12.95 2.01
C ASP A 189 -8.58 -13.96 1.06
N ASP A 190 -8.27 -15.24 1.25
CA ASP A 190 -8.74 -16.37 0.46
C ASP A 190 -10.08 -16.86 1.02
N ASN A 191 -11.14 -16.15 0.69
CA ASN A 191 -12.48 -16.43 1.22
C ASN A 191 -13.41 -17.14 0.21
N HIS A 192 -12.92 -17.39 -1.00
CA HIS A 192 -13.62 -18.10 -2.08
C HIS A 192 -14.93 -17.42 -2.56
N ILE A 193 -15.14 -16.13 -2.26
CA ILE A 193 -16.31 -15.35 -2.66
C ILE A 193 -15.89 -14.09 -3.43
N SER A 194 -16.53 -13.88 -4.58
CA SER A 194 -16.54 -12.63 -5.33
C SER A 194 -17.95 -12.01 -5.34
N ILE A 195 -18.13 -10.87 -6.02
CA ILE A 195 -19.44 -10.21 -6.11
C ILE A 195 -20.50 -11.13 -6.72
N ASP A 196 -20.14 -11.92 -7.74
CA ASP A 196 -21.10 -12.71 -8.51
C ASP A 196 -21.37 -14.10 -7.90
N GLY A 197 -20.73 -14.44 -6.77
CA GLY A 197 -20.86 -15.74 -6.13
C GLY A 197 -19.52 -16.32 -5.71
N HIS A 198 -19.50 -17.65 -5.59
CA HIS A 198 -18.28 -18.40 -5.30
C HIS A 198 -17.25 -18.22 -6.42
N THR A 199 -15.96 -18.21 -6.08
CA THR A 199 -14.89 -17.96 -7.05
C THR A 199 -14.74 -19.06 -8.09
N ASP A 200 -15.26 -20.26 -7.83
CA ASP A 200 -15.19 -21.40 -8.75
C ASP A 200 -15.88 -21.15 -10.11
N ILE A 201 -16.79 -20.17 -10.19
CA ILE A 201 -17.45 -19.78 -11.44
C ILE A 201 -16.51 -19.04 -12.41
N SER A 202 -15.43 -18.41 -11.95
CA SER A 202 -14.58 -17.53 -12.77
C SER A 202 -13.08 -17.49 -12.40
N PHE A 203 -12.68 -18.09 -11.28
CA PHE A 203 -11.32 -18.01 -10.73
C PHE A 203 -10.92 -19.30 -10.00
N THR A 204 -10.36 -20.23 -10.76
CA THR A 204 -9.99 -21.61 -10.31
C THR A 204 -8.49 -21.90 -10.41
N GLU A 205 -7.67 -20.88 -10.65
CA GLU A 205 -6.22 -21.05 -10.74
C GLU A 205 -5.55 -21.26 -9.38
N ASP A 206 -4.34 -21.82 -9.40
CA ASP A 206 -3.51 -21.93 -8.21
C ASP A 206 -2.69 -20.64 -8.01
N VAL A 207 -3.26 -19.71 -7.24
CA VAL A 207 -2.62 -18.43 -6.91
C VAL A 207 -1.26 -18.64 -6.24
N SER A 208 -1.14 -19.65 -5.38
CA SER A 208 0.11 -19.92 -4.66
C SER A 208 1.22 -20.30 -5.64
N LYS A 209 0.96 -21.25 -6.55
CA LYS A 209 1.92 -21.64 -7.59
C LYS A 209 2.25 -20.50 -8.55
N ARG A 210 1.28 -19.64 -8.89
CA ARG A 210 1.53 -18.45 -9.73
C ARG A 210 2.51 -17.49 -9.05
N PHE A 211 2.35 -17.23 -7.76
CA PHE A 211 3.26 -16.36 -7.00
C PHE A 211 4.65 -17.01 -6.80
N GLU A 212 4.72 -18.32 -6.54
CA GLU A 212 5.99 -19.06 -6.52
C GLU A 212 6.72 -18.92 -7.86
N ALA A 213 6.00 -19.02 -8.99
CA ALA A 213 6.58 -18.85 -10.32
C ALA A 213 7.09 -17.42 -10.59
N TYR A 214 6.51 -16.40 -9.95
CA TYR A 214 7.06 -15.04 -9.96
C TYR A 214 8.31 -14.87 -9.07
N GLY A 215 8.66 -15.86 -8.24
CA GLY A 215 9.80 -15.81 -7.33
C GLY A 215 9.45 -15.30 -5.92
N TRP A 216 8.17 -15.37 -5.53
CA TRP A 216 7.74 -15.00 -4.18
C TRP A 216 7.96 -16.15 -3.19
N HIS A 217 8.12 -15.81 -1.92
CA HIS A 217 7.93 -16.75 -0.82
C HIS A 217 6.44 -16.89 -0.53
N VAL A 218 5.91 -18.11 -0.54
CA VAL A 218 4.47 -18.35 -0.37
C VAL A 218 4.23 -19.21 0.86
N GLN A 219 3.26 -18.81 1.67
CA GLN A 219 2.80 -19.52 2.85
C GLN A 219 1.29 -19.60 2.84
N HIS A 220 0.74 -20.60 3.54
CA HIS A 220 -0.71 -20.77 3.71
C HIS A 220 -1.07 -20.90 5.19
N VAL A 221 -1.93 -20.01 5.66
CA VAL A 221 -2.62 -20.09 6.94
C VAL A 221 -4.03 -20.61 6.66
N ALA A 222 -4.29 -21.86 7.03
CA ALA A 222 -5.55 -22.54 6.72
C ALA A 222 -6.74 -22.08 7.59
N ASP A 223 -6.48 -21.60 8.80
CA ASP A 223 -7.49 -20.99 9.68
C ASP A 223 -7.12 -19.53 9.94
N GLY A 224 -7.67 -18.64 9.13
CA GLY A 224 -7.50 -17.20 9.25
C GLY A 224 -8.50 -16.51 10.18
N ASN A 225 -9.56 -17.19 10.62
CA ASN A 225 -10.57 -16.57 11.47
C ASN A 225 -10.27 -16.69 12.96
N THR A 226 -9.61 -17.77 13.39
CA THR A 226 -9.22 -18.00 14.79
C THR A 226 -7.74 -18.32 15.00
N GLY A 227 -6.99 -18.66 13.96
CA GLY A 227 -5.57 -19.05 14.04
C GLY A 227 -4.59 -17.88 14.20
N LEU A 228 -4.72 -17.07 15.26
CA LEU A 228 -3.89 -15.86 15.48
C LEU A 228 -2.39 -16.16 15.53
N ASP A 229 -1.99 -17.26 16.17
CA ASP A 229 -0.58 -17.66 16.28
C ASP A 229 -0.03 -18.12 14.92
N ALA A 230 -0.83 -18.82 14.11
CA ALA A 230 -0.43 -19.22 12.77
C ALA A 230 -0.22 -18.00 11.84
N ILE A 231 -1.04 -16.97 12.00
CA ILE A 231 -0.87 -15.69 11.29
C ILE A 231 0.43 -15.01 11.76
N ALA A 232 0.68 -14.94 13.08
CA ALA A 232 1.88 -14.33 13.63
C ALA A 232 3.15 -15.05 13.15
N ASP A 233 3.19 -16.38 13.23
CA ASP A 233 4.28 -17.22 12.75
C ASP A 233 4.54 -17.01 11.25
N ALA A 234 3.49 -16.87 10.45
CA ALA A 234 3.63 -16.62 9.01
C ALA A 234 4.26 -15.25 8.73
N ILE A 235 3.93 -14.21 9.51
CA ILE A 235 4.55 -12.89 9.38
C ILE A 235 6.03 -12.95 9.78
N GLU A 236 6.37 -13.63 10.87
CA GLU A 236 7.77 -13.80 11.28
C GLU A 236 8.60 -14.52 10.22
N LYS A 237 8.09 -15.63 9.67
CA LYS A 237 8.72 -16.36 8.57
C LYS A 237 8.85 -15.51 7.31
N ALA A 238 7.85 -14.69 6.99
CA ALA A 238 7.92 -13.76 5.87
C ALA A 238 9.03 -12.72 6.07
N LYS A 239 9.13 -12.12 7.26
CA LYS A 239 10.18 -11.15 7.60
C LYS A 239 11.59 -11.75 7.59
N ALA A 240 11.73 -13.05 7.85
CA ALA A 240 12.99 -13.78 7.77
C ALA A 240 13.46 -14.03 6.32
N VAL A 241 12.57 -13.98 5.34
CA VAL A 241 12.92 -14.09 3.91
C VAL A 241 13.20 -12.71 3.35
N THR A 242 14.47 -12.29 3.37
CA THR A 242 14.86 -10.92 3.03
C THR A 242 15.13 -10.69 1.54
N ASP A 243 15.12 -11.73 0.72
CA ASP A 243 15.52 -11.66 -0.70
C ASP A 243 14.37 -11.95 -1.69
N LYS A 244 13.15 -12.14 -1.18
CA LYS A 244 11.92 -12.36 -1.95
C LYS A 244 10.73 -11.69 -1.27
N PRO A 245 9.83 -11.03 -2.02
CA PRO A 245 8.54 -10.63 -1.46
C PRO A 245 7.75 -11.86 -0.99
N SER A 246 6.87 -11.69 -0.01
CA SER A 246 6.10 -12.79 0.58
C SER A 246 4.60 -12.66 0.33
N LEU A 247 3.95 -13.75 -0.08
CA LEU A 247 2.51 -13.91 -0.10
C LEU A 247 2.10 -14.85 1.02
N ILE A 248 1.26 -14.38 1.94
CA ILE A 248 0.61 -15.18 2.95
C ILE A 248 -0.83 -15.37 2.50
N LYS A 249 -1.14 -16.54 1.97
CA LYS A 249 -2.51 -16.96 1.68
C LYS A 249 -3.19 -17.24 3.02
N VAL A 250 -4.28 -16.54 3.34
CA VAL A 250 -5.01 -16.70 4.61
C VAL A 250 -6.44 -17.10 4.27
N THR A 251 -6.79 -18.36 4.52
CA THR A 251 -8.16 -18.84 4.27
C THR A 251 -9.08 -18.30 5.36
N THR A 252 -10.11 -17.57 4.95
CA THR A 252 -11.10 -16.97 5.86
C THR A 252 -12.53 -17.28 5.41
N LEU A 253 -13.48 -17.05 6.30
CA LEU A 253 -14.91 -17.03 6.01
C LEU A 253 -15.36 -15.59 5.83
N ILE A 254 -15.83 -15.22 4.63
CA ILE A 254 -16.44 -13.91 4.40
C ILE A 254 -17.69 -13.76 5.27
N GLY A 255 -17.87 -12.60 5.89
CA GLY A 255 -19.02 -12.38 6.78
C GLY A 255 -18.98 -13.20 8.07
N TYR A 256 -17.79 -13.65 8.51
CA TYR A 256 -17.62 -14.45 9.72
C TYR A 256 -18.47 -13.94 10.90
N GLY A 257 -19.29 -14.82 11.46
CA GLY A 257 -20.16 -14.55 12.59
C GLY A 257 -21.61 -14.20 12.22
N SER A 258 -21.91 -13.84 10.97
CA SER A 258 -23.28 -13.68 10.47
C SER A 258 -23.92 -15.05 10.24
N PRO A 259 -24.94 -15.45 11.01
CA PRO A 259 -25.49 -16.80 10.92
C PRO A 259 -26.13 -17.14 9.57
N ASN A 260 -26.71 -16.15 8.88
CA ASN A 260 -27.49 -16.40 7.66
C ASN A 260 -26.82 -15.85 6.38
N LYS A 261 -25.74 -15.06 6.48
CA LYS A 261 -25.06 -14.47 5.31
C LYS A 261 -23.57 -14.80 5.19
N ALA A 262 -22.96 -15.44 6.19
CA ALA A 262 -21.58 -15.91 6.03
C ALA A 262 -21.49 -16.92 4.87
N ASP A 263 -20.34 -16.95 4.19
CA ASP A 263 -20.08 -17.81 3.02
C ASP A 263 -20.97 -17.53 1.79
N THR A 264 -21.53 -16.32 1.68
CA THR A 264 -22.35 -15.95 0.52
C THR A 264 -21.92 -14.61 -0.06
N HIS A 265 -22.20 -14.39 -1.34
CA HIS A 265 -21.94 -13.10 -1.98
C HIS A 265 -22.85 -11.97 -1.43
N ASP A 266 -23.95 -12.31 -0.75
CA ASP A 266 -24.88 -11.32 -0.17
C ASP A 266 -24.25 -10.49 0.97
N VAL A 267 -23.17 -10.97 1.58
CA VAL A 267 -22.42 -10.23 2.61
C VAL A 267 -21.30 -9.36 2.02
N HIS A 268 -21.06 -9.43 0.71
CA HIS A 268 -19.98 -8.70 0.06
C HIS A 268 -20.24 -7.18 0.06
N GLY A 269 -21.34 -6.74 -0.54
CA GLY A 269 -21.54 -5.33 -0.93
C GLY A 269 -22.79 -4.63 -0.40
N ALA A 270 -23.46 -5.22 0.58
CA ALA A 270 -24.65 -4.65 1.18
C ALA A 270 -24.59 -4.68 2.71
N ALA A 271 -25.33 -3.76 3.35
CA ALA A 271 -25.55 -3.82 4.78
C ALA A 271 -26.21 -5.15 5.18
N LEU A 272 -25.88 -5.66 6.37
CA LEU A 272 -26.44 -6.92 6.87
C LEU A 272 -27.96 -6.84 7.03
N GLY A 273 -28.47 -5.70 7.47
CA GLY A 273 -29.86 -5.52 7.88
C GLY A 273 -30.01 -5.74 9.40
N PRO A 274 -30.95 -5.03 10.05
CA PRO A 274 -31.04 -4.96 11.51
C PRO A 274 -31.19 -6.34 12.18
N ASP A 275 -31.99 -7.24 11.61
CA ASP A 275 -32.19 -8.59 12.15
C ASP A 275 -30.90 -9.41 12.11
N GLU A 276 -30.14 -9.31 11.01
CA GLU A 276 -28.89 -10.04 10.85
C GLU A 276 -27.77 -9.43 11.70
N VAL A 277 -27.75 -8.11 11.90
CA VAL A 277 -26.86 -7.44 12.86
C VAL A 277 -27.12 -7.97 14.27
N ALA A 278 -28.39 -8.03 14.70
CA ALA A 278 -28.76 -8.56 16.02
C ALA A 278 -28.38 -10.04 16.17
N ALA A 279 -28.61 -10.85 15.13
CA ALA A 279 -28.22 -12.26 15.11
C ALA A 279 -26.69 -12.44 15.18
N THR A 280 -25.93 -11.60 14.46
CA THR A 280 -24.46 -11.59 14.46
C THR A 280 -23.92 -11.21 15.84
N ARG A 281 -24.47 -10.17 16.48
CA ARG A 281 -24.13 -9.77 17.86
C ARG A 281 -24.33 -10.91 18.83
N LYS A 282 -25.48 -11.58 18.77
CA LYS A 282 -25.78 -12.75 19.62
C LYS A 282 -24.80 -13.91 19.36
N ASN A 283 -24.53 -14.22 18.09
CA ASN A 283 -23.67 -15.33 17.69
C ASN A 283 -22.21 -15.13 18.14
N LEU A 284 -21.71 -13.89 18.07
CA LEU A 284 -20.37 -13.52 18.52
C LEU A 284 -20.33 -13.04 19.99
N GLY A 285 -21.40 -13.23 20.76
CA GLY A 285 -21.46 -12.84 22.18
C GLY A 285 -21.19 -11.35 22.46
N TRP A 286 -21.53 -10.47 21.51
CA TRP A 286 -21.27 -9.03 21.61
C TRP A 286 -22.46 -8.29 22.23
N GLU A 287 -22.27 -7.85 23.48
CA GLU A 287 -23.33 -7.24 24.31
C GLU A 287 -23.34 -5.70 24.25
N TYR A 288 -22.34 -5.09 23.60
CA TYR A 288 -22.19 -3.64 23.55
C TYR A 288 -23.14 -3.02 22.50
N PRO A 289 -23.66 -1.80 22.73
CA PRO A 289 -24.44 -1.02 21.75
C PRO A 289 -23.70 -0.68 20.45
N GLU A 290 -24.41 -0.01 19.54
CA GLU A 290 -23.82 0.51 18.29
C GLU A 290 -22.73 1.54 18.57
N PHE A 291 -21.59 1.44 17.87
CA PHE A 291 -20.45 2.34 18.01
C PHE A 291 -19.84 2.40 19.43
N GLU A 292 -20.13 1.43 20.29
CA GLU A 292 -19.48 1.31 21.60
C GLU A 292 -18.28 0.37 21.50
N VAL A 293 -17.10 0.89 21.88
CA VAL A 293 -15.88 0.09 21.99
C VAL A 293 -15.63 -0.22 23.48
N PRO A 294 -15.50 -1.49 23.86
CA PRO A 294 -15.18 -1.88 25.24
C PRO A 294 -13.89 -1.22 25.71
N ALA A 295 -13.89 -0.74 26.96
CA ALA A 295 -12.75 -0.01 27.53
C ALA A 295 -11.45 -0.82 27.48
N ASP A 296 -11.51 -2.13 27.73
CA ASP A 296 -10.34 -3.02 27.72
C ASP A 296 -9.75 -3.17 26.31
N ALA A 297 -10.60 -3.33 25.28
CA ALA A 297 -10.17 -3.40 23.89
C ALA A 297 -9.58 -2.05 23.44
N LEU A 298 -10.25 -0.93 23.75
CA LEU A 298 -9.74 0.39 23.41
C LEU A 298 -8.40 0.67 24.11
N SER A 299 -8.28 0.33 25.39
CA SER A 299 -7.03 0.46 26.16
C SER A 299 -5.91 -0.36 25.53
N HIS A 300 -6.21 -1.59 25.08
CA HIS A 300 -5.25 -2.45 24.40
C HIS A 300 -4.73 -1.82 23.10
N PHE A 301 -5.62 -1.41 22.20
CA PHE A 301 -5.21 -0.78 20.94
C PHE A 301 -4.50 0.57 21.14
N ARG A 302 -4.90 1.36 22.14
CA ARG A 302 -4.29 2.67 22.43
C ARG A 302 -2.83 2.58 22.88
N LYS A 303 -2.36 1.41 23.32
CA LYS A 303 -0.92 1.16 23.52
C LYS A 303 -0.10 1.41 22.25
N ALA A 304 -0.71 1.36 21.05
CA ALA A 304 -0.05 1.72 19.80
C ALA A 304 0.43 3.18 19.77
N VAL A 305 -0.21 4.10 20.49
CA VAL A 305 0.24 5.49 20.61
C VAL A 305 1.60 5.56 21.31
N ASP A 306 1.73 4.90 22.47
CA ASP A 306 2.97 4.89 23.24
C ASP A 306 4.08 4.11 22.52
N ARG A 307 3.75 2.95 21.93
CA ARG A 307 4.69 2.17 21.09
C ARG A 307 5.19 2.99 19.91
N GLY A 308 4.29 3.69 19.22
CA GLY A 308 4.60 4.51 18.05
C GLY A 308 5.48 5.70 18.38
N ALA A 309 5.20 6.40 19.48
CA ALA A 309 6.06 7.48 19.98
C ALA A 309 7.47 6.98 20.28
N LYS A 310 7.60 5.83 20.94
CA LYS A 310 8.89 5.20 21.23
C LYS A 310 9.66 4.80 19.96
N TYR A 311 8.99 4.15 19.00
CA TYR A 311 9.62 3.77 17.74
C TYR A 311 10.15 4.98 16.97
N GLN A 312 9.40 6.07 16.97
CA GLN A 312 9.84 7.29 16.31
C GLN A 312 10.96 7.97 17.09
N GLU A 313 10.90 8.06 18.42
CA GLU A 313 11.98 8.64 19.25
C GLU A 313 13.32 7.91 19.04
N GLU A 314 13.28 6.56 18.98
CA GLU A 314 14.45 5.74 18.66
C GLU A 314 15.02 6.07 17.27
N TRP A 315 14.15 6.27 16.28
CA TRP A 315 14.55 6.66 14.93
C TRP A 315 15.05 8.10 14.85
N ASP A 316 14.43 9.05 15.57
CA ASP A 316 14.84 10.45 15.62
C ASP A 316 16.25 10.59 16.23
N LYS A 317 16.55 9.79 17.26
CA LYS A 317 17.91 9.69 17.82
C LYS A 317 18.89 9.13 16.79
N LEU A 318 18.54 8.04 16.11
CA LEU A 318 19.37 7.46 15.04
C LEU A 318 19.61 8.48 13.92
N PHE A 319 18.60 9.27 13.55
CA PHE A 319 18.72 10.27 12.52
C PHE A 319 19.56 11.47 12.96
N SER A 320 19.49 11.86 14.24
CA SER A 320 20.38 12.87 14.83
C SER A 320 21.85 12.44 14.79
N ASP A 321 22.12 11.17 15.14
CA ASP A 321 23.47 10.60 15.05
C ASP A 321 23.92 10.52 13.57
N TYR A 322 23.02 10.13 12.66
CA TYR A 322 23.27 10.11 11.22
C TYR A 322 23.65 11.50 10.68
N LYS A 323 22.91 12.55 11.04
CA LYS A 323 23.21 13.95 10.66
C LYS A 323 24.60 14.39 11.08
N SER A 324 25.02 13.98 12.27
CA SER A 324 26.33 14.35 12.82
C SER A 324 27.48 13.66 12.07
N LYS A 325 27.26 12.43 11.57
CA LYS A 325 28.26 11.62 10.86
C LYS A 325 28.26 11.83 9.34
N TYR A 326 27.09 12.07 8.75
CA TYR A 326 26.82 12.12 7.31
C TYR A 326 26.02 13.38 6.94
N PRO A 327 26.57 14.58 7.18
CA PRO A 327 25.81 15.84 7.09
C PRO A 327 25.31 16.14 5.68
N GLU A 328 26.05 15.78 4.63
CA GLU A 328 25.67 16.03 3.24
C GLU A 328 24.50 15.15 2.79
N GLU A 329 24.57 13.85 3.09
CA GLU A 329 23.49 12.91 2.79
C GLU A 329 22.25 13.18 3.63
N ALA A 330 22.43 13.57 4.90
CA ALA A 330 21.31 13.96 5.75
C ALA A 330 20.61 15.22 5.22
N ALA A 331 21.36 16.25 4.86
CA ALA A 331 20.80 17.47 4.26
C ALA A 331 20.08 17.16 2.95
N THR A 332 20.59 16.23 2.14
CA THR A 332 19.93 15.76 0.92
C THR A 332 18.59 15.09 1.24
N LEU A 333 18.57 14.15 2.18
CA LEU A 333 17.35 13.44 2.58
C LEU A 333 16.30 14.41 3.17
N GLU A 334 16.70 15.31 4.06
CA GLU A 334 15.79 16.31 4.64
C GLU A 334 15.18 17.22 3.58
N ARG A 335 16.01 17.67 2.63
CA ARG A 335 15.55 18.49 1.50
C ARG A 335 14.52 17.72 0.66
N MET A 336 14.81 16.47 0.30
CA MET A 336 13.89 15.61 -0.46
C MET A 336 12.55 15.45 0.27
N VAL A 337 12.58 15.04 1.54
CA VAL A 337 11.37 14.84 2.36
C VAL A 337 10.55 16.13 2.52
N SER A 338 11.20 17.30 2.50
CA SER A 338 10.51 18.60 2.53
C SER A 338 9.84 19.00 1.20
N GLY A 339 10.06 18.23 0.12
CA GLY A 339 9.54 18.52 -1.22
C GLY A 339 10.24 19.68 -1.94
N LYS A 340 11.39 20.14 -1.44
CA LYS A 340 12.16 21.23 -2.06
C LYS A 340 13.17 20.67 -3.07
N LEU A 341 13.19 21.22 -4.29
CA LEU A 341 14.24 20.92 -5.27
C LEU A 341 15.58 21.59 -4.90
N PRO A 342 16.72 21.08 -5.38
CA PRO A 342 18.02 21.73 -5.22
C PRO A 342 18.02 23.14 -5.80
N GLU A 343 18.66 24.09 -5.13
CA GLU A 343 18.83 25.44 -5.67
C GLU A 343 19.61 25.40 -7.00
N GLY A 344 19.20 26.20 -7.98
CA GLY A 344 19.84 26.25 -9.29
C GLY A 344 19.64 25.01 -10.17
N TRP A 345 18.81 24.03 -9.80
CA TRP A 345 18.60 22.82 -10.61
C TRP A 345 18.19 23.14 -12.07
N ALA A 346 17.42 24.21 -12.26
CA ALA A 346 16.93 24.65 -13.56
C ALA A 346 18.05 25.17 -14.49
N ASP A 347 19.20 25.56 -13.96
CA ASP A 347 20.35 26.00 -14.75
C ASP A 347 20.96 24.84 -15.58
N ALA A 348 20.70 23.60 -15.16
CA ALA A 348 21.08 22.41 -15.92
C ALA A 348 20.23 22.19 -17.19
N LEU A 349 19.07 22.85 -17.32
CA LEU A 349 18.17 22.62 -18.46
C LEU A 349 18.81 23.05 -19.78
N PRO A 350 18.74 22.20 -20.84
CA PRO A 350 19.24 22.57 -22.15
C PRO A 350 18.47 23.77 -22.72
N LYS A 351 19.20 24.68 -23.36
CA LYS A 351 18.65 25.87 -24.02
C LYS A 351 18.63 25.66 -25.53
N TYR A 352 17.52 26.04 -26.15
CA TYR A 352 17.34 25.95 -27.61
C TYR A 352 17.04 27.35 -28.16
N THR A 353 17.63 27.68 -29.30
CA THR A 353 17.41 28.92 -30.05
C THR A 353 16.86 28.60 -31.44
N PRO A 354 16.33 29.59 -32.20
CA PRO A 354 15.90 29.37 -33.59
C PRO A 354 16.97 28.78 -34.51
N GLU A 355 18.25 28.97 -34.18
CA GLU A 355 19.42 28.45 -34.92
C GLU A 355 19.82 27.04 -34.50
N SER A 356 19.24 26.50 -33.42
CA SER A 356 19.51 25.13 -32.98
C SER A 356 19.09 24.11 -34.04
N LYS A 357 19.88 23.03 -34.17
CA LYS A 357 19.58 21.95 -35.11
C LYS A 357 18.21 21.35 -34.81
N LYS A 358 17.39 21.15 -35.86
CA LYS A 358 16.10 20.45 -35.76
C LYS A 358 16.31 19.07 -35.13
N ASP A 359 15.49 18.75 -34.15
CA ASP A 359 15.49 17.46 -33.47
C ASP A 359 14.09 17.08 -33.01
N ALA A 360 13.87 15.78 -32.78
CA ALA A 360 12.60 15.30 -32.25
C ALA A 360 12.46 15.68 -30.77
N THR A 361 11.24 16.02 -30.32
CA THR A 361 10.97 16.38 -28.92
C THR A 361 11.33 15.25 -27.94
N ARG A 362 11.23 13.98 -28.33
CA ARG A 362 11.73 12.84 -27.52
C ARG A 362 13.24 12.91 -27.28
N ASN A 363 14.03 13.35 -28.25
CA ASN A 363 15.47 13.49 -28.09
C ASN A 363 15.80 14.68 -27.18
N GLN A 364 15.06 15.78 -27.32
CA GLN A 364 15.14 16.92 -26.41
C GLN A 364 14.74 16.54 -24.98
N SER A 365 13.68 15.75 -24.80
CA SER A 365 13.27 15.18 -23.51
C SER A 365 14.37 14.31 -22.90
N GLY A 366 15.00 13.43 -23.69
CA GLY A 366 16.13 12.64 -23.23
C GLY A 366 17.36 13.45 -22.86
N ALA A 367 17.64 14.54 -23.59
CA ALA A 367 18.70 15.48 -23.25
C ALA A 367 18.39 16.21 -21.93
N THR A 368 17.15 16.69 -21.76
CA THR A 368 16.68 17.30 -20.51
C THR A 368 16.79 16.33 -19.35
N LEU A 369 16.28 15.10 -19.48
CA LEU A 369 16.35 14.05 -18.47
C LEU A 369 17.79 13.83 -18.00
N ASN A 370 18.73 13.66 -18.92
CA ASN A 370 20.14 13.43 -18.58
C ASN A 370 20.82 14.65 -17.97
N ALA A 371 20.41 15.87 -18.34
CA ALA A 371 20.94 17.09 -17.75
C ALA A 371 20.48 17.27 -16.30
N ILE A 372 19.20 17.01 -16.02
CA ILE A 372 18.66 17.14 -14.66
C ILE A 372 18.98 15.94 -13.76
N ALA A 373 19.20 14.75 -14.31
CA ALA A 373 19.51 13.55 -13.53
C ALA A 373 20.79 13.68 -12.68
N GLY A 374 21.75 14.51 -13.12
CA GLY A 374 22.98 14.79 -12.38
C GLY A 374 22.80 15.77 -11.21
N VAL A 375 21.75 16.60 -11.24
CA VAL A 375 21.50 17.63 -10.21
C VAL A 375 20.28 17.32 -9.34
N LEU A 376 19.38 16.44 -9.77
CA LEU A 376 18.21 15.97 -9.04
C LEU A 376 18.42 14.51 -8.57
N PRO A 377 18.98 14.26 -7.38
CA PRO A 377 19.14 12.90 -6.86
C PRO A 377 17.80 12.18 -6.63
N GLU A 378 16.73 12.92 -6.36
CA GLU A 378 15.37 12.40 -6.18
C GLU A 378 14.70 11.87 -7.46
N LEU A 379 15.27 12.13 -8.65
CA LEU A 379 14.70 11.65 -9.91
C LEU A 379 14.98 10.16 -10.10
N ILE A 380 13.93 9.36 -10.22
CA ILE A 380 13.99 7.91 -10.44
C ILE A 380 12.93 7.51 -11.47
N GLY A 381 13.16 6.49 -12.27
CA GLY A 381 12.12 6.03 -13.19
C GLY A 381 12.67 5.27 -14.38
N GLY A 382 11.83 5.09 -15.38
CA GLY A 382 12.24 4.34 -16.57
C GLY A 382 11.12 4.16 -17.57
N SER A 383 11.10 3.00 -18.20
CA SER A 383 10.22 2.74 -19.34
C SER A 383 9.69 1.31 -19.35
N ALA A 384 8.49 1.16 -19.90
CA ALA A 384 7.89 -0.13 -20.23
C ALA A 384 8.58 -0.75 -21.47
N ASP A 385 9.82 -1.21 -21.30
CA ASP A 385 10.67 -1.83 -22.34
C ASP A 385 11.03 -0.94 -23.55
N LEU A 386 10.77 0.36 -23.47
CA LEU A 386 10.92 1.31 -24.58
C LEU A 386 11.98 2.38 -24.34
N ALA A 387 12.87 2.22 -23.34
CA ALA A 387 13.84 3.25 -22.95
C ALA A 387 14.70 3.79 -24.13
N PRO A 388 15.23 2.96 -25.05
CA PRO A 388 15.98 3.45 -26.22
C PRO A 388 15.11 4.24 -27.21
N SER A 389 13.82 3.94 -27.28
CA SER A 389 12.83 4.56 -28.18
C SER A 389 12.25 5.85 -27.60
N ASN A 390 11.93 5.85 -26.31
CA ASN A 390 11.43 7.01 -25.57
C ASN A 390 12.54 8.00 -25.20
N LYS A 391 13.82 7.57 -25.26
CA LYS A 391 15.01 8.34 -24.85
C LYS A 391 15.08 8.61 -23.36
N THR A 392 14.64 7.64 -22.56
CA THR A 392 14.40 7.79 -21.12
C THR A 392 15.41 7.06 -20.24
N LEU A 393 16.57 6.73 -20.78
CA LEU A 393 17.68 6.18 -20.00
C LEU A 393 18.54 7.31 -19.41
N MET A 394 18.70 7.32 -18.09
CA MET A 394 19.66 8.18 -17.41
C MET A 394 21.05 7.54 -17.47
N LYS A 395 21.95 8.13 -18.26
CA LYS A 395 23.28 7.61 -18.55
C LYS A 395 24.14 7.55 -17.30
N GLY A 396 24.82 6.42 -17.10
CA GLY A 396 25.77 6.24 -15.99
C GLY A 396 25.15 5.99 -14.61
N LEU A 397 23.82 5.92 -14.49
CA LEU A 397 23.13 5.75 -13.20
C LEU A 397 22.69 4.31 -12.88
N GLY A 398 23.12 3.34 -13.70
CA GLY A 398 22.83 1.91 -13.54
C GLY A 398 21.34 1.57 -13.61
N ASP A 399 21.03 0.28 -13.50
CA ASP A 399 19.64 -0.23 -13.47
C ASP A 399 19.25 -0.64 -12.05
N PHE A 400 18.07 -0.23 -11.59
CA PHE A 400 17.47 -0.69 -10.34
C PHE A 400 17.20 -2.20 -10.45
N GLN A 401 17.93 -2.98 -9.66
CA GLN A 401 17.97 -4.45 -9.73
C GLN A 401 18.17 -5.06 -8.34
N LYS A 402 17.88 -6.36 -8.19
CA LYS A 402 18.17 -7.10 -6.95
C LYS A 402 19.65 -6.93 -6.58
N GLY A 403 19.91 -6.34 -5.41
CA GLY A 403 21.27 -6.05 -4.92
C GLY A 403 21.94 -4.80 -5.51
N GLN A 404 21.25 -4.03 -6.34
CA GLN A 404 21.70 -2.74 -6.90
C GLN A 404 20.59 -1.68 -6.83
N TYR A 405 19.93 -1.58 -5.67
CA TYR A 405 18.76 -0.71 -5.50
C TYR A 405 19.08 0.79 -5.48
N GLN A 406 20.34 1.18 -5.29
CA GLN A 406 20.78 2.58 -5.37
C GLN A 406 20.69 3.16 -6.79
N ASN A 407 20.60 2.31 -7.81
CA ASN A 407 20.51 2.73 -9.20
C ASN A 407 19.13 3.31 -9.53
N ARG A 408 19.07 4.19 -10.53
CA ARG A 408 17.87 5.03 -10.77
C ARG A 408 17.10 4.70 -12.05
N ASN A 409 17.61 3.82 -12.92
CA ASN A 409 16.85 3.36 -14.10
C ASN A 409 16.01 2.12 -13.78
N MET A 410 14.70 2.25 -13.76
CA MET A 410 13.76 1.15 -13.55
C MET A 410 13.40 0.48 -14.88
N ARG A 411 13.67 -0.82 -15.01
CA ARG A 411 13.31 -1.63 -16.18
C ARG A 411 11.98 -2.32 -15.92
N PHE A 412 10.87 -1.70 -16.32
CA PHE A 412 9.53 -2.22 -16.05
C PHE A 412 9.15 -3.44 -16.94
N GLY A 413 9.82 -3.63 -18.08
CA GLY A 413 9.37 -4.58 -19.11
C GLY A 413 8.05 -4.11 -19.74
N VAL A 414 7.40 -4.95 -20.54
CA VAL A 414 6.13 -4.60 -21.22
C VAL A 414 4.96 -4.67 -20.24
N ARG A 415 4.87 -3.67 -19.36
CA ARG A 415 3.98 -3.61 -18.19
C ARG A 415 3.53 -2.19 -17.90
N GLU A 416 2.88 -1.53 -18.85
CA GLU A 416 2.47 -0.12 -18.72
C GLU A 416 1.59 0.10 -17.48
N HIS A 417 0.63 -0.80 -17.24
CA HIS A 417 -0.33 -0.63 -16.15
C HIS A 417 0.37 -0.78 -14.79
N GLY A 418 1.18 -1.83 -14.63
CA GLY A 418 2.02 -2.06 -13.46
C GLY A 418 3.02 -0.93 -13.23
N MET A 419 3.71 -0.47 -14.28
CA MET A 419 4.58 0.72 -14.24
C MET A 419 3.82 1.92 -13.68
N GLY A 420 2.62 2.18 -14.19
CA GLY A 420 1.77 3.28 -13.75
C GLY A 420 1.53 3.29 -12.25
N ALA A 421 1.04 2.16 -11.72
CA ALA A 421 0.74 2.01 -10.30
C ALA A 421 2.00 2.01 -9.43
N ILE A 422 3.11 1.40 -9.88
CA ILE A 422 4.39 1.41 -9.17
C ILE A 422 4.91 2.84 -9.04
N CYS A 423 4.87 3.64 -10.11
CA CYS A 423 5.26 5.05 -10.05
C CYS A 423 4.37 5.84 -9.07
N ASN A 424 3.05 5.60 -9.02
CA ASN A 424 2.18 6.21 -8.01
C ASN A 424 2.64 5.83 -6.60
N GLY A 425 2.96 4.56 -6.35
CA GLY A 425 3.47 4.10 -5.06
C GLY A 425 4.79 4.76 -4.66
N ILE A 426 5.72 4.93 -5.60
CA ILE A 426 7.00 5.61 -5.34
C ILE A 426 6.78 7.06 -4.92
N ALA A 427 5.90 7.79 -5.62
CA ALA A 427 5.61 9.18 -5.26
C ALA A 427 4.90 9.29 -3.91
N LEU A 428 3.93 8.42 -3.66
CA LEU A 428 3.12 8.40 -2.43
C LEU A 428 3.89 7.84 -1.22
N HIS A 429 5.11 7.31 -1.39
CA HIS A 429 5.98 6.94 -0.27
C HIS A 429 6.26 8.13 0.67
N GLY A 430 6.22 9.36 0.13
CA GLY A 430 6.41 10.60 0.90
C GLY A 430 7.86 10.96 1.17
N SER A 431 8.81 10.31 0.47
CA SER A 431 10.25 10.57 0.59
C SER A 431 10.76 11.73 -0.26
N GLY A 432 9.91 12.29 -1.13
CA GLY A 432 10.30 13.30 -2.11
C GLY A 432 10.94 12.75 -3.38
N LEU A 433 10.96 11.42 -3.58
CA LEU A 433 11.29 10.84 -4.87
C LEU A 433 10.34 11.34 -5.96
N ILE A 434 10.89 11.62 -7.14
CA ILE A 434 10.15 12.10 -8.31
C ILE A 434 10.18 10.98 -9.35
N PRO A 435 9.15 10.13 -9.40
CA PRO A 435 9.09 9.04 -10.36
C PRO A 435 8.70 9.55 -11.76
N TYR A 436 9.30 8.95 -12.78
CA TYR A 436 8.79 9.01 -14.14
C TYR A 436 8.55 7.62 -14.76
N GLY A 437 7.50 7.52 -15.57
CA GLY A 437 7.21 6.35 -16.39
C GLY A 437 7.10 6.73 -17.86
N ALA A 438 7.56 5.85 -18.75
CA ALA A 438 7.63 6.13 -20.17
C ALA A 438 7.14 4.97 -21.04
N THR A 439 6.31 5.31 -22.03
CA THR A 439 5.88 4.39 -23.09
C THR A 439 5.54 5.20 -24.36
N PHE A 440 4.93 4.56 -25.36
CA PHE A 440 4.32 5.25 -26.49
C PHE A 440 2.96 5.84 -26.08
N LEU A 441 2.61 7.00 -26.63
CA LEU A 441 1.35 7.68 -26.30
C LEU A 441 0.14 6.77 -26.55
N VAL A 442 0.16 5.99 -27.61
CA VAL A 442 -0.92 5.03 -27.94
C VAL A 442 -1.09 3.93 -26.88
N PHE A 443 -0.04 3.56 -26.14
CA PHE A 443 -0.12 2.54 -25.09
C PHE A 443 -0.51 3.11 -23.72
N THR A 444 -0.71 4.43 -23.61
CA THR A 444 -1.29 5.01 -22.39
C THR A 444 -2.68 4.45 -22.08
N ASP A 445 -3.38 3.92 -23.09
CA ASP A 445 -4.64 3.20 -22.91
C ASP A 445 -4.51 1.98 -21.98
N TYR A 446 -3.37 1.29 -21.99
CA TYR A 446 -3.11 0.17 -21.05
C TYR A 446 -3.03 0.62 -19.59
N MET A 447 -2.62 1.85 -19.33
CA MET A 447 -2.37 2.37 -17.98
C MET A 447 -3.27 3.55 -17.59
N ARG A 448 -4.34 3.80 -18.36
CA ARG A 448 -5.25 4.92 -18.16
C ARG A 448 -5.80 4.99 -16.74
N ASN A 449 -6.09 3.84 -16.13
CA ASN A 449 -6.61 3.76 -14.76
C ASN A 449 -5.54 4.17 -13.73
N SER A 450 -4.28 3.82 -13.94
CA SER A 450 -3.19 4.29 -13.07
C SER A 450 -2.97 5.79 -13.20
N ILE A 451 -3.05 6.35 -14.42
CA ILE A 451 -3.01 7.81 -14.65
C ILE A 451 -4.18 8.51 -13.95
N ARG A 452 -5.39 7.94 -14.03
CA ARG A 452 -6.56 8.45 -13.30
C ARG A 452 -6.31 8.48 -11.80
N LEU A 453 -5.74 7.41 -11.23
CA LEU A 453 -5.38 7.38 -9.81
C LEU A 453 -4.24 8.33 -9.47
N SER A 454 -3.28 8.60 -10.36
CA SER A 454 -2.25 9.63 -10.13
C SER A 454 -2.89 11.00 -9.90
N ALA A 455 -3.88 11.34 -10.74
CA ALA A 455 -4.61 12.58 -10.63
C ALA A 455 -5.46 12.65 -9.36
N LEU A 456 -6.23 11.60 -9.06
CA LEU A 456 -7.08 11.55 -7.86
C LEU A 456 -6.27 11.54 -6.55
N ALA A 457 -5.15 10.82 -6.53
CA ALA A 457 -4.30 10.67 -5.35
C ALA A 457 -3.31 11.82 -5.14
N GLU A 458 -3.28 12.81 -6.05
CA GLU A 458 -2.31 13.91 -6.05
C GLU A 458 -0.84 13.43 -6.08
N ALA A 459 -0.56 12.31 -6.75
CA ALA A 459 0.74 11.64 -6.70
C ALA A 459 1.88 12.39 -7.44
N GLY A 460 1.59 13.36 -8.33
CA GLY A 460 2.63 14.17 -8.98
C GLY A 460 3.61 13.42 -9.90
N VAL A 461 3.23 12.25 -10.43
CA VAL A 461 4.07 11.42 -11.31
C VAL A 461 4.30 12.07 -12.68
N ILE A 462 5.51 11.92 -13.25
CA ILE A 462 5.87 12.41 -14.59
C ILE A 462 5.68 11.30 -15.65
N TRP A 463 4.91 11.59 -16.69
CA TRP A 463 4.64 10.66 -17.79
C TRP A 463 5.34 11.10 -19.07
N VAL A 464 6.31 10.31 -19.56
CA VAL A 464 7.05 10.58 -20.81
C VAL A 464 6.44 9.76 -21.94
N MET A 465 5.51 10.36 -22.67
CA MET A 465 4.72 9.69 -23.71
C MET A 465 5.17 10.14 -25.09
N THR A 466 5.88 9.26 -25.79
CA THR A 466 6.50 9.56 -27.10
C THR A 466 5.70 8.96 -28.25
N HIS A 467 6.10 9.22 -29.51
CA HIS A 467 5.41 8.69 -30.71
C HIS A 467 3.93 9.10 -30.69
N ASP A 468 3.71 10.40 -30.71
CA ASP A 468 2.46 11.06 -30.33
C ASP A 468 1.39 11.09 -31.44
N SER A 469 1.74 10.66 -32.66
CA SER A 469 0.91 10.87 -33.83
C SER A 469 1.20 9.85 -34.94
N ILE A 470 0.49 9.96 -36.06
CA ILE A 470 0.62 9.11 -37.26
C ILE A 470 2.04 9.09 -37.87
N ALA A 471 2.93 10.01 -37.49
CA ALA A 471 4.28 10.14 -38.03
C ALA A 471 5.33 9.31 -37.26
N LEU A 472 4.88 8.37 -36.43
CA LEU A 472 5.64 7.62 -35.41
C LEU A 472 6.88 6.88 -35.92
#